data_AF-A0A840IAH3-F1
#
_entry.id   AF-A0A840IAH3-F1
#
_cell.length_a   1.000
_cell.length_b   1.000
_cell.length_c   1.000
_cell.angle_alpha   90.00
_cell.angle_beta   90.00
_cell.angle_gamma   90.00
#
_symmetry.space_group_name_H-M   'P 1'
#
loop_
_entity.id
_entity.type
_entity.pdbx_description
1 polymer ?
#
loop_
_entity_poly.entity_id
_entity_poly.type
_entity_poly.pdbx_seq_one_letter_code
_entity_poly.pdbx_strand_id
1 'polypeptide(L)'
;MLFDLQSRGRKTAVKIVYLGLAILIGGGLVLFGVGTSGGGGLLDVFSDQSQDTSSQISNAEKRAQRAVRLNPRDAPAWAELARARYLRAGQGDNFNETEQTFTEQGQEQLRSAAAAWNRYLALQPDRPDPNVARLMANAFSETALNQPAEAARALEIVTEQDPSSAAFSNLATYAWLAGQQRKGDLAAAEAVELAPENQRRSLRRQLDRINEEIQRQAIQDAIDSGALRTSTTR
;
A
#
# COMPACT_ATOMS: atom_id res chain seq x y z
N MET A 1 14.71 40.39 27.93
CA MET A 1 15.46 39.46 28.79
C MET A 1 16.47 38.73 27.92
N LEU A 2 17.70 39.24 27.89
CA LEU A 2 18.81 38.70 27.11
C LEU A 2 19.27 37.38 27.75
N PHE A 3 19.22 36.29 26.99
CA PHE A 3 19.83 35.03 27.40
C PHE A 3 21.32 35.07 27.10
N ASP A 4 22.10 35.21 28.16
CA ASP A 4 23.54 35.08 28.20
C ASP A 4 23.98 33.69 27.69
N LEU A 5 24.87 33.64 26.70
CA LEU A 5 25.30 32.44 25.96
C LEU A 5 26.83 32.28 25.99
N GLN A 6 27.47 32.68 27.09
CA GLN A 6 28.92 32.78 27.17
C GLN A 6 29.63 31.60 27.89
N SER A 7 29.28 30.34 27.59
CA SER A 7 30.14 29.20 27.99
C SER A 7 30.47 28.22 26.85
N ARG A 8 31.76 27.93 26.73
CA ARG A 8 32.41 27.24 25.59
C ARG A 8 32.00 25.76 25.44
N GLY A 9 31.46 25.14 26.49
CA GLY A 9 31.04 23.73 26.50
C GLY A 9 29.61 23.48 25.99
N ARG A 10 28.72 24.49 26.01
CA ARG A 10 27.32 24.31 25.55
C ARG A 10 27.17 24.27 24.03
N LYS A 11 28.12 24.80 23.27
CA LYS A 11 28.07 24.78 21.80
C LYS A 11 28.13 23.36 21.23
N THR A 12 28.86 22.46 21.87
CA THR A 12 28.96 21.05 21.45
C THR A 12 27.73 20.26 21.86
N ALA A 13 27.23 20.45 23.09
CA ALA A 13 26.00 19.80 23.56
C ALA A 13 24.78 20.23 22.73
N VAL A 14 24.67 21.52 22.42
CA VAL A 14 23.61 22.05 21.56
C VAL A 14 23.73 21.50 20.13
N LYS A 15 24.95 21.39 19.56
CA LYS A 15 25.16 20.74 18.26
C LYS A 15 24.77 19.26 18.27
N ILE A 16 25.09 18.51 19.32
CA ILE A 16 24.71 17.09 19.44
C ILE A 16 23.20 16.94 19.59
N VAL A 17 22.55 17.81 20.37
CA VAL A 17 21.09 17.82 20.54
C VAL A 17 20.40 18.16 19.23
N TYR A 18 20.87 19.18 18.47
CA TYR A 18 20.29 19.50 17.17
C TYR A 18 20.60 18.46 16.08
N LEU A 19 21.78 17.82 16.11
CA LEU A 19 22.10 16.71 15.20
C LEU A 19 21.22 15.49 15.52
N GLY A 20 21.02 15.19 16.82
CA GLY A 20 20.10 14.15 17.28
C GLY A 20 18.64 14.46 16.96
N LEU A 21 18.21 15.73 17.08
CA LEU A 21 16.88 16.18 16.69
C LEU A 21 16.70 16.13 15.17
N ALA A 22 17.72 16.46 14.38
CA ALA A 22 17.70 16.37 12.92
C ALA A 22 17.65 14.92 12.44
N ILE A 23 18.30 13.99 13.15
CA ILE A 23 18.19 12.55 12.89
C ILE A 23 16.85 11.98 13.38
N LEU A 24 16.26 12.54 14.44
CA LEU A 24 14.92 12.14 14.90
C LEU A 24 13.81 12.66 13.99
N ILE A 25 13.92 13.89 13.48
CA ILE A 25 12.96 14.48 12.55
C ILE A 25 13.17 13.94 11.12
N GLY A 26 14.43 13.70 10.70
CA GLY A 26 14.75 13.12 9.39
C GLY A 26 14.65 11.58 9.34
N GLY A 27 15.00 10.89 10.42
CA GLY A 27 14.97 9.43 10.52
C GLY A 27 13.59 8.86 10.88
N GLY A 28 12.70 9.67 11.47
CA GLY A 28 11.32 9.28 11.72
C GLY A 28 10.47 9.16 10.46
N LEU A 29 10.84 9.85 9.37
CA LEU A 29 10.08 9.86 8.11
C LEU A 29 10.55 8.81 7.08
N VAL A 30 11.81 8.35 7.18
CA VAL A 30 12.41 7.47 6.16
C VAL A 30 12.35 5.99 6.54
N LEU A 31 12.23 5.67 7.84
CA LEU A 31 12.19 4.28 8.31
C LEU A 31 10.78 3.75 8.59
N PHE A 32 9.77 4.63 8.58
CA PHE A 32 8.37 4.26 8.77
C PHE A 32 7.59 4.82 7.58
N GLY A 33 7.57 4.07 6.48
CA GLY A 33 6.90 4.42 5.21
C GLY A 33 5.37 4.46 5.32
N VAL A 34 4.85 5.36 6.15
CA VAL A 34 3.43 5.62 6.35
C VAL A 34 3.20 7.12 6.23
N GLY A 35 2.80 7.56 5.04
CA GLY A 35 2.02 8.79 4.86
C GLY A 35 2.78 10.08 4.53
N THR A 36 3.10 10.27 3.25
CA THR A 36 2.81 11.56 2.60
C THR A 36 1.88 11.29 1.43
N SER A 37 0.61 11.62 1.61
CA SER A 37 -0.31 11.88 0.50
C SER A 37 0.28 13.04 -0.32
N GLY A 38 0.90 12.70 -1.44
CA GLY A 38 1.71 13.60 -2.27
C GLY A 38 2.95 12.85 -2.73
N GLY A 39 2.94 12.42 -3.99
CA GLY A 39 3.97 11.58 -4.59
C GLY A 39 5.39 12.10 -4.36
N GLY A 40 6.30 11.17 -4.08
CA GLY A 40 7.73 11.44 -3.93
C GLY A 40 8.30 10.79 -2.67
N GLY A 41 8.90 9.60 -2.82
CA GLY A 41 9.65 8.98 -1.71
C GLY A 41 10.14 7.56 -1.97
N LEU A 42 9.49 6.82 -2.88
CA LEU A 42 9.98 5.50 -3.34
C LEU A 42 10.21 5.44 -4.84
N LEU A 43 9.76 6.43 -5.63
CA LEU A 43 9.96 6.48 -7.08
C LEU A 43 11.24 7.22 -7.49
N ASP A 44 11.73 8.17 -6.67
CA ASP A 44 12.90 9.00 -6.98
C ASP A 44 14.25 8.27 -6.86
N VAL A 45 14.26 7.11 -6.19
CA VAL A 45 15.43 6.20 -6.17
C VAL A 45 15.40 5.23 -7.37
N PHE A 46 14.27 5.06 -8.04
CA PHE A 46 14.14 4.21 -9.23
C PHE A 46 14.43 4.95 -10.54
N SER A 47 14.37 6.29 -10.54
CA SER A 47 14.46 7.14 -11.74
C SER A 47 15.91 7.34 -12.26
N ASP A 48 16.94 7.28 -11.41
CA ASP A 48 18.34 7.51 -11.84
C ASP A 48 19.06 6.23 -12.35
N GLN A 49 18.37 5.08 -12.30
CA GLN A 49 18.87 3.76 -12.77
C GLN A 49 17.91 3.10 -13.79
N SER A 50 17.15 3.93 -14.52
CA SER A 50 15.97 3.55 -15.29
C SER A 50 16.23 2.70 -16.54
N GLN A 51 17.37 2.87 -17.20
CA GLN A 51 17.60 2.20 -18.50
C GLN A 51 17.99 0.72 -18.33
N ASP A 52 18.77 0.38 -17.30
CA ASP A 52 19.10 -1.01 -16.97
C ASP A 52 17.93 -1.73 -16.29
N THR A 53 17.22 -1.05 -15.39
CA THR A 53 16.13 -1.65 -14.59
C THR A 53 14.92 -2.04 -15.44
N SER A 54 14.53 -1.22 -16.41
CA SER A 54 13.41 -1.52 -17.32
C SER A 54 13.67 -2.76 -18.18
N SER A 55 14.91 -2.93 -18.66
CA SER A 55 15.32 -4.11 -19.43
C SER A 55 15.31 -5.39 -18.58
N GLN A 56 15.74 -5.29 -17.31
CA GLN A 56 15.74 -6.40 -16.36
C GLN A 56 14.31 -6.83 -16.00
N ILE A 57 13.39 -5.88 -15.77
CA ILE A 57 11.97 -6.16 -15.51
C ILE A 57 11.32 -6.85 -16.72
N SER A 58 11.55 -6.33 -17.93
CA SER A 58 11.05 -6.95 -19.17
C SER A 58 11.57 -8.38 -19.36
N ASN A 59 12.85 -8.62 -19.04
CA ASN A 59 13.45 -9.94 -19.09
C ASN A 59 12.86 -10.88 -18.03
N ALA A 60 12.64 -10.39 -16.81
CA ALA A 60 12.01 -11.14 -15.74
C ALA A 60 10.59 -11.59 -16.13
N GLU A 61 9.78 -10.68 -16.68
CA GLU A 61 8.44 -11.01 -17.17
C GLU A 61 8.48 -12.08 -18.26
N LYS A 62 9.34 -11.93 -19.28
CA LYS A 62 9.47 -12.92 -20.36
C LYS A 62 9.91 -14.30 -19.84
N ARG A 63 10.79 -14.35 -18.84
CA ARG A 63 11.20 -15.61 -18.19
C ARG A 63 10.05 -16.24 -17.43
N ALA A 64 9.36 -15.49 -16.57
CA ALA A 64 8.22 -15.98 -15.81
C ALA A 64 7.09 -16.44 -16.74
N GLN A 65 6.81 -15.69 -17.81
CA GLN A 65 5.82 -16.07 -18.82
C GLN A 65 6.20 -17.35 -19.57
N ARG A 66 7.49 -17.60 -19.83
CA ARG A 66 7.95 -18.89 -20.37
C ARG A 66 7.76 -20.02 -19.34
N ALA A 67 8.11 -19.78 -18.07
CA ALA A 67 7.98 -20.78 -17.01
C ALA A 67 6.53 -21.25 -16.84
N VAL A 68 5.56 -20.33 -16.74
CA VAL A 68 4.14 -20.69 -16.61
C VAL A 68 3.56 -21.36 -17.86
N ARG A 69 4.14 -21.13 -19.04
CA ARG A 69 3.75 -21.83 -20.28
C ARG A 69 4.30 -23.25 -20.33
N LEU A 70 5.53 -23.45 -19.87
CA LEU A 70 6.17 -24.77 -19.81
C LEU A 70 5.56 -25.63 -18.69
N ASN A 71 5.25 -25.02 -17.56
CA ASN A 71 4.62 -25.68 -16.43
C ASN A 71 3.50 -24.79 -15.84
N PRO A 72 2.25 -24.93 -16.29
CA PRO A 72 1.13 -24.15 -15.77
C PRO A 72 0.77 -24.44 -14.31
N ARG A 73 1.34 -25.49 -13.70
CA ARG A 73 1.13 -25.86 -12.29
C ARG A 73 2.24 -25.34 -11.36
N ASP A 74 3.22 -24.63 -11.90
CA ASP A 74 4.29 -24.02 -11.12
C ASP A 74 3.77 -22.75 -10.42
N ALA A 75 3.37 -22.88 -9.16
CA ALA A 75 2.87 -21.75 -8.36
C ALA A 75 3.91 -20.62 -8.21
N PRO A 76 5.18 -20.89 -7.83
CA PRO A 76 6.23 -19.87 -7.84
C PRO A 76 6.35 -19.09 -9.16
N ALA A 77 6.26 -19.77 -10.32
CA ALA A 77 6.32 -19.10 -11.61
C ALA A 77 5.15 -18.11 -11.85
N TRP A 78 3.94 -18.42 -11.36
CA TRP A 78 2.81 -17.50 -11.43
C TRP A 78 2.95 -16.30 -10.49
N ALA A 79 3.50 -16.51 -9.29
CA ALA A 79 3.80 -15.41 -8.36
C ALA A 79 4.85 -14.45 -8.94
N GLU A 80 5.93 -14.98 -9.53
CA GLU A 80 6.95 -14.18 -10.22
C GLU A 80 6.38 -13.43 -11.42
N LEU A 81 5.47 -14.04 -12.19
CA LEU A 81 4.80 -13.37 -13.30
C LEU A 81 3.92 -12.20 -12.82
N ALA A 82 3.17 -12.39 -11.74
CA ALA A 82 2.35 -11.33 -11.14
C ALA A 82 3.23 -10.15 -10.69
N ARG A 83 4.31 -10.45 -9.95
CA ARG A 83 5.30 -9.46 -9.52
C ARG A 83 5.90 -8.70 -10.70
N ALA A 84 6.40 -9.41 -11.71
CA ALA A 84 7.07 -8.77 -12.86
C ALA A 84 6.14 -7.82 -13.62
N ARG A 85 4.87 -8.19 -13.79
CA ARG A 85 3.86 -7.36 -14.45
C ARG A 85 3.46 -6.14 -13.64
N TYR A 86 3.32 -6.28 -12.32
CA TYR A 86 3.11 -5.14 -11.43
C TYR A 86 4.28 -4.15 -11.54
N LEU A 87 5.52 -4.64 -11.47
CA LEU A 87 6.70 -3.78 -11.62
C LEU A 87 6.72 -3.10 -12.99
N ARG A 88 6.39 -3.82 -14.07
CA ARG A 88 6.31 -3.25 -15.42
C ARG A 88 5.25 -2.14 -15.55
N ALA A 89 4.14 -2.26 -14.83
CA ALA A 89 3.10 -1.23 -14.83
C ALA A 89 3.62 0.12 -14.32
N GLY A 90 4.60 0.14 -13.43
CA GLY A 90 5.21 1.35 -12.89
C GLY A 90 6.42 1.86 -13.69
N GLN A 91 6.54 1.54 -14.98
CA GLN A 91 7.74 1.85 -15.78
C GLN A 91 7.40 2.52 -17.11
N GLY A 92 8.17 3.54 -17.47
CA GLY A 92 8.08 4.23 -18.76
C GLY A 92 6.65 4.67 -19.08
N ASP A 93 6.21 4.41 -20.32
CA ASP A 93 4.89 4.79 -20.82
C ASP A 93 3.70 4.16 -20.05
N ASN A 94 3.94 3.21 -19.14
CA ASN A 94 2.91 2.61 -18.30
C ASN A 94 2.52 3.49 -17.10
N PHE A 95 3.35 4.48 -16.75
CA PHE A 95 3.12 5.34 -15.58
C PHE A 95 3.37 6.80 -15.92
N ASN A 96 2.38 7.65 -15.62
CA ASN A 96 2.54 9.09 -15.74
C ASN A 96 3.14 9.63 -14.43
N GLU A 97 4.44 9.93 -14.43
CA GLU A 97 5.13 10.48 -13.27
C GLU A 97 4.61 11.85 -12.84
N THR A 98 4.06 12.64 -13.77
CA THR A 98 3.53 13.97 -13.46
C THR A 98 2.21 13.86 -12.71
N GLU A 99 1.33 12.96 -13.17
CA GLU A 99 0.01 12.74 -12.56
C GLU A 99 0.06 11.73 -11.41
N GLN A 100 1.17 11.00 -11.27
CA GLN A 100 1.33 9.90 -10.32
C GLN A 100 0.26 8.80 -10.50
N THR A 101 -0.11 8.55 -11.75
CA THR A 101 -1.17 7.60 -12.14
C THR A 101 -0.67 6.59 -13.16
N PHE A 102 -1.25 5.40 -13.16
CA PHE A 102 -1.04 4.42 -14.21
C PHE A 102 -1.74 4.88 -15.49
N THR A 103 -1.03 4.80 -16.62
CA THR A 103 -1.65 5.00 -17.94
C THR A 103 -2.55 3.82 -18.27
N GLU A 104 -3.30 3.89 -19.37
CA GLU A 104 -4.12 2.76 -19.84
C GLU A 104 -3.28 1.49 -20.03
N GLN A 105 -2.04 1.62 -20.53
CA GLN A 105 -1.11 0.51 -20.69
C GLN A 105 -0.65 -0.04 -19.33
N GLY A 106 -0.37 0.84 -18.36
CA GLY A 106 -0.09 0.43 -16.99
C GLY A 106 -1.24 -0.31 -16.34
N GLN A 107 -2.47 0.15 -16.53
CA GLN A 107 -3.66 -0.55 -16.04
C GLN A 107 -3.82 -1.93 -16.69
N GLU A 108 -3.51 -2.09 -17.98
CA GLU A 108 -3.50 -3.40 -18.63
C GLU A 108 -2.44 -4.35 -18.04
N GLN A 109 -1.26 -3.82 -17.72
CA GLN A 109 -0.22 -4.57 -17.01
C GLN A 109 -0.70 -4.99 -15.61
N LEU A 110 -1.37 -4.10 -14.88
CA LEU A 110 -1.95 -4.42 -13.57
C LEU A 110 -3.05 -5.49 -13.67
N ARG A 111 -3.95 -5.41 -14.66
CA ARG A 111 -4.97 -6.46 -14.90
C ARG A 111 -4.29 -7.80 -15.21
N SER A 112 -3.21 -7.77 -15.98
CA SER A 112 -2.41 -8.96 -16.30
C SER A 112 -1.67 -9.51 -15.08
N ALA A 113 -1.23 -8.65 -14.16
CA ALA A 113 -0.65 -9.04 -12.87
C ALA A 113 -1.72 -9.71 -11.98
N ALA A 114 -2.91 -9.11 -11.88
CA ALA A 114 -4.05 -9.66 -11.16
C ALA A 114 -4.47 -11.04 -11.69
N ALA A 115 -4.50 -11.22 -13.01
CA ALA A 115 -4.78 -12.51 -13.61
C ALA A 115 -3.73 -13.58 -13.24
N ALA A 116 -2.44 -13.24 -13.23
CA ALA A 116 -1.37 -14.15 -12.82
C ALA A 116 -1.45 -14.48 -11.31
N TRP A 117 -1.74 -13.49 -10.48
CA TRP A 117 -1.97 -13.65 -9.05
C TRP A 117 -3.15 -14.60 -8.75
N ASN A 118 -4.27 -14.42 -9.44
CA ASN A 118 -5.43 -15.31 -9.28
C ASN A 118 -5.11 -16.75 -9.69
N ARG A 119 -4.27 -16.94 -10.73
CA ARG A 119 -3.78 -18.28 -11.10
C ARG A 119 -2.86 -18.86 -10.04
N TYR A 120 -1.98 -18.06 -9.46
CA TYR A 120 -1.14 -18.47 -8.35
C TYR A 120 -1.97 -18.95 -7.15
N LEU A 121 -2.95 -18.16 -6.70
CA LEU A 121 -3.82 -18.53 -5.58
C LEU A 121 -4.69 -19.76 -5.88
N ALA A 122 -5.13 -19.92 -7.13
CA ALA A 122 -5.90 -21.10 -7.55
C ALA A 122 -5.10 -22.42 -7.47
N LEU A 123 -3.76 -22.35 -7.46
CA LEU A 123 -2.88 -23.49 -7.23
C LEU A 123 -2.72 -23.84 -5.75
N GLN A 124 -3.36 -23.08 -4.85
CA GLN A 124 -3.36 -23.30 -3.39
C GLN A 124 -1.96 -23.52 -2.83
N PRO A 125 -1.05 -22.55 -2.98
CA PRO A 125 0.29 -22.66 -2.43
C PRO A 125 0.20 -22.79 -0.90
N ASP A 126 0.93 -23.73 -0.33
CA ASP A 126 0.93 -23.99 1.13
C ASP A 126 1.24 -22.73 1.94
N ARG A 127 2.09 -21.86 1.39
CA ARG A 127 2.45 -20.56 1.95
C ARG A 127 2.49 -19.51 0.84
N PRO A 128 1.41 -18.73 0.67
CA PRO A 128 1.41 -17.64 -0.29
C PRO A 128 2.48 -16.59 0.07
N ASP A 129 3.18 -16.04 -0.92
CA ASP A 129 4.24 -15.05 -0.68
C ASP A 129 3.65 -13.69 -0.23
N PRO A 130 3.91 -13.23 1.01
CA PRO A 130 3.36 -11.98 1.52
C PRO A 130 3.91 -10.75 0.79
N ASN A 131 5.08 -10.84 0.15
CA ASN A 131 5.63 -9.74 -0.64
C ASN A 131 4.83 -9.53 -1.92
N VAL A 132 4.50 -10.62 -2.62
CA VAL A 132 3.64 -10.53 -3.81
C VAL A 132 2.24 -10.09 -3.41
N ALA A 133 1.72 -10.59 -2.28
CA ALA A 133 0.42 -10.16 -1.75
C ALA A 133 0.38 -8.64 -1.46
N ARG A 134 1.42 -8.07 -0.85
CA ARG A 134 1.56 -6.61 -0.65
C ARG A 134 1.54 -5.83 -1.97
N LEU A 135 2.29 -6.30 -2.97
CA LEU A 135 2.28 -5.68 -4.30
C LEU A 135 0.89 -5.73 -4.94
N MET A 136 0.21 -6.86 -4.82
CA MET A 136 -1.14 -7.01 -5.37
C MET A 136 -2.17 -6.18 -4.63
N ALA A 137 -2.07 -6.02 -3.30
CA ALA A 137 -2.91 -5.09 -2.56
C ALA A 137 -2.81 -3.65 -3.10
N ASN A 138 -1.61 -3.21 -3.46
CA ASN A 138 -1.40 -1.92 -4.11
C ASN A 138 -1.94 -1.89 -5.55
N ALA A 139 -1.81 -2.99 -6.30
CA ALA A 139 -2.41 -3.10 -7.64
C ALA A 139 -3.94 -2.95 -7.60
N PHE A 140 -4.55 -3.38 -6.51
CA PHE A 140 -6.00 -3.32 -6.29
C PHE A 140 -6.48 -2.03 -5.63
N SER A 141 -5.60 -1.06 -5.39
CA SER A 141 -5.96 0.23 -4.80
C SER A 141 -6.89 1.04 -5.71
N GLU A 142 -7.52 2.08 -5.13
CA GLU A 142 -8.42 3.00 -5.84
C GLU A 142 -7.73 3.70 -7.03
N THR A 143 -6.46 4.07 -6.88
CA THR A 143 -5.66 4.73 -7.93
C THR A 143 -5.14 3.78 -9.01
N ALA A 144 -5.39 2.49 -8.87
CA ALA A 144 -4.91 1.43 -9.75
C ALA A 144 -6.09 0.67 -10.38
N LEU A 145 -6.39 -0.55 -9.94
CA LEU A 145 -7.51 -1.33 -10.48
C LEU A 145 -8.87 -1.04 -9.83
N ASN A 146 -8.88 -0.28 -8.72
CA ASN A 146 -10.05 0.04 -7.91
C ASN A 146 -10.85 -1.21 -7.50
N GLN A 147 -10.16 -2.17 -6.87
CA GLN A 147 -10.73 -3.46 -6.44
C GLN A 147 -10.50 -3.69 -4.94
N PRO A 148 -11.13 -2.90 -4.06
CA PRO A 148 -10.83 -2.91 -2.62
C PRO A 148 -11.07 -4.28 -1.97
N ALA A 149 -12.03 -5.07 -2.47
CA ALA A 149 -12.27 -6.43 -1.97
C ALA A 149 -11.09 -7.38 -2.21
N GLU A 150 -10.44 -7.28 -3.38
CA GLU A 150 -9.26 -8.09 -3.71
C GLU A 150 -8.02 -7.56 -2.96
N ALA A 151 -7.93 -6.24 -2.75
CA ALA A 151 -6.89 -5.66 -1.89
C ALA A 151 -6.97 -6.20 -0.47
N ALA A 152 -8.18 -6.24 0.11
CA ALA A 152 -8.41 -6.80 1.44
C ALA A 152 -7.99 -8.28 1.50
N ARG A 153 -8.37 -9.11 0.51
CA ARG A 153 -7.94 -10.52 0.45
C ARG A 153 -6.43 -10.71 0.35
N ALA A 154 -5.76 -9.87 -0.44
CA ALA A 154 -4.31 -9.89 -0.52
C ALA A 154 -3.68 -9.51 0.84
N LEU A 155 -4.25 -8.55 1.55
CA LEU A 155 -3.76 -8.15 2.88
C LEU A 155 -4.04 -9.19 3.97
N GLU A 156 -5.08 -10.03 3.85
CA GLU A 156 -5.29 -11.18 4.75
C GLU A 156 -4.07 -12.10 4.75
N ILE A 157 -3.54 -12.42 3.56
CA ILE A 157 -2.31 -13.20 3.42
C ILE A 157 -1.13 -12.51 4.11
N VAL A 158 -1.03 -11.18 3.97
CA VAL A 158 0.05 -10.42 4.61
C VAL A 158 -0.05 -10.49 6.13
N THR A 159 -1.24 -10.29 6.69
CA THR A 159 -1.46 -10.32 8.13
C THR A 159 -1.32 -11.71 8.74
N GLU A 160 -1.58 -12.77 7.97
CA GLU A 160 -1.36 -14.16 8.40
C GLU A 160 0.13 -14.51 8.51
N GLN A 161 0.96 -14.00 7.59
CA GLN A 161 2.40 -14.33 7.55
C GLN A 161 3.27 -13.33 8.31
N ASP A 162 2.88 -12.06 8.35
CA ASP A 162 3.64 -10.94 8.88
C ASP A 162 2.70 -9.96 9.63
N PRO A 163 2.13 -10.42 10.78
CA PRO A 163 1.16 -9.65 11.54
C PRO A 163 1.80 -8.39 12.11
N SER A 164 1.22 -7.25 11.77
CA SER A 164 1.64 -5.95 12.31
C SER A 164 0.46 -4.99 12.39
N SER A 165 0.56 -4.03 13.32
CA SER A 165 -0.42 -2.96 13.45
C SER A 165 -0.70 -2.25 12.12
N ALA A 166 0.34 -2.01 11.32
CA ALA A 166 0.22 -1.37 10.01
C ALA A 166 -0.49 -2.25 8.98
N ALA A 167 -0.14 -3.55 8.90
CA ALA A 167 -0.78 -4.47 7.96
C ALA A 167 -2.29 -4.62 8.26
N PHE A 168 -2.66 -4.74 9.53
CA PHE A 168 -4.06 -4.80 9.95
C PHE A 168 -4.81 -3.48 9.75
N SER A 169 -4.14 -2.32 9.91
CA SER A 169 -4.75 -1.01 9.60
C SER A 169 -5.11 -0.88 8.11
N ASN A 170 -4.22 -1.35 7.24
CA ASN A 170 -4.46 -1.38 5.80
C ASN A 170 -5.59 -2.37 5.46
N LEU A 171 -5.59 -3.57 6.05
CA LEU A 171 -6.66 -4.55 5.88
C LEU A 171 -8.02 -3.96 6.30
N ALA A 172 -8.07 -3.25 7.43
CA ALA A 172 -9.28 -2.59 7.91
C ALA A 172 -9.82 -1.59 6.89
N THR A 173 -8.95 -0.72 6.39
CA THR A 173 -9.29 0.33 5.42
C THR A 173 -9.85 -0.27 4.13
N TYR A 174 -9.15 -1.23 3.52
CA TYR A 174 -9.64 -1.87 2.29
C TYR A 174 -10.88 -2.72 2.52
N ALA A 175 -11.03 -3.36 3.68
CA ALA A 175 -12.25 -4.09 4.03
C ALA A 175 -13.46 -3.14 4.14
N TRP A 176 -13.32 -1.97 4.75
CA TRP A 176 -14.38 -0.96 4.78
C TRP A 176 -14.71 -0.40 3.41
N LEU A 177 -13.70 -0.07 2.59
CA LEU A 177 -13.88 0.34 1.19
C LEU A 177 -14.61 -0.73 0.37
N ALA A 178 -14.39 -2.01 0.67
CA ALA A 178 -15.07 -3.13 0.05
C ALA A 178 -16.48 -3.41 0.61
N GLY A 179 -16.97 -2.58 1.54
CA GLY A 179 -18.25 -2.79 2.25
C GLY A 179 -18.23 -3.93 3.27
N GLN A 180 -17.07 -4.52 3.57
CA GLN A 180 -16.90 -5.65 4.48
C GLN A 180 -16.76 -5.15 5.94
N GLN A 181 -17.78 -4.47 6.46
CA GLN A 181 -17.72 -3.78 7.76
C GLN A 181 -17.20 -4.65 8.91
N ARG A 182 -17.77 -5.84 9.11
CA ARG A 182 -17.32 -6.76 10.17
C ARG A 182 -15.84 -7.15 10.06
N LYS A 183 -15.34 -7.35 8.84
CA LYS A 183 -13.92 -7.68 8.63
C LYS A 183 -13.04 -6.47 8.94
N GLY A 184 -13.46 -5.29 8.50
CA GLY A 184 -12.76 -4.04 8.78
C GLY A 184 -12.63 -3.76 10.27
N ASP A 185 -13.72 -3.95 11.03
CA ASP A 185 -13.74 -3.72 12.48
C ASP A 185 -12.85 -4.72 13.23
N LEU A 186 -12.85 -5.99 12.82
CA LEU A 186 -11.96 -7.02 13.40
C LEU A 186 -10.49 -6.67 13.12
N ALA A 187 -10.16 -6.30 11.89
CA ALA A 187 -8.80 -5.90 11.53
C ALA A 187 -8.38 -4.61 12.27
N ALA A 188 -9.28 -3.64 12.43
CA ALA A 188 -8.98 -2.41 13.17
C ALA A 188 -8.71 -2.67 14.66
N ALA A 189 -9.47 -3.59 15.28
CA ALA A 189 -9.22 -4.00 16.65
C ALA A 189 -7.83 -4.65 16.81
N GLU A 190 -7.48 -5.57 15.92
CA GLU A 190 -6.16 -6.22 15.90
C GLU A 190 -5.02 -5.22 15.65
N ALA A 191 -5.24 -4.25 14.74
CA ALA A 191 -4.29 -3.19 14.49
C ALA A 191 -3.97 -2.37 15.76
N VAL A 192 -5.01 -2.06 16.55
CA VAL A 192 -4.87 -1.35 17.82
C VAL A 192 -4.22 -2.23 18.89
N GLU A 193 -4.49 -3.52 18.90
CA GLU A 193 -3.87 -4.46 19.84
C GLU A 193 -2.35 -4.57 19.61
N LEU A 194 -1.93 -4.74 18.35
CA LEU A 194 -0.54 -4.84 17.95
C LEU A 194 0.22 -3.50 17.97
N ALA A 195 -0.47 -2.36 18.11
CA ALA A 195 0.17 -1.07 18.22
C ALA A 195 0.89 -0.88 19.57
N PRO A 196 1.99 -0.10 19.61
CA PRO A 196 2.59 0.34 20.86
C PRO A 196 1.56 0.99 21.80
N GLU A 197 1.63 0.69 23.09
CA GLU A 197 0.59 1.07 24.08
C GLU A 197 0.25 2.57 24.05
N ASN A 198 1.27 3.42 23.94
CA ASN A 198 1.13 4.87 23.86
C ASN A 198 0.48 5.37 22.56
N GLN A 199 0.40 4.54 21.52
CA GLN A 199 -0.20 4.85 20.22
C GLN A 199 -1.61 4.25 20.04
N ARG A 200 -2.01 3.28 20.86
CA ARG A 200 -3.31 2.58 20.72
C ARG A 200 -4.50 3.52 20.66
N ARG A 201 -4.53 4.52 21.56
CA ARG A 201 -5.63 5.49 21.62
C ARG A 201 -5.66 6.41 20.40
N SER A 202 -4.50 6.85 19.90
CA SER A 202 -4.44 7.67 18.68
C SER A 202 -4.84 6.85 17.45
N LEU A 203 -4.35 5.62 17.34
CA LEU A 203 -4.66 4.74 16.22
C LEU A 203 -6.15 4.39 16.16
N ARG A 204 -6.77 4.03 17.29
CA ARG A 204 -8.22 3.78 17.35
C ARG A 204 -9.01 4.97 16.80
N ARG A 205 -8.75 6.17 17.32
CA ARG A 205 -9.44 7.39 16.84
C ARG A 205 -9.19 7.69 15.36
N GLN A 206 -8.01 7.36 14.85
CA GLN A 206 -7.70 7.53 13.44
C GLN A 206 -8.52 6.57 12.58
N LEU A 207 -8.54 5.28 12.94
CA LEU A 207 -9.29 4.24 12.24
C LEU A 207 -10.81 4.48 12.31
N ASP A 208 -11.32 4.93 13.46
CA ASP A 208 -12.73 5.30 13.63
C ASP A 208 -13.12 6.41 12.64
N ARG A 209 -12.30 7.47 12.53
CA ARG A 209 -12.53 8.56 11.57
C ARG A 209 -12.50 8.08 10.11
N ILE A 210 -11.53 7.23 9.77
CA ILE A 210 -11.42 6.67 8.42
C ILE A 210 -12.69 5.87 8.08
N ASN A 211 -13.18 5.02 8.98
CA ASN A 211 -14.41 4.27 8.75
C ASN A 211 -15.62 5.21 8.59
N GLU A 212 -15.76 6.21 9.46
CA GLU A 212 -16.83 7.21 9.33
C GLU A 212 -16.80 7.95 7.99
N GLU A 213 -15.64 8.35 7.51
CA GLU A 213 -15.45 9.01 6.21
C GLU A 213 -15.85 8.08 5.05
N ILE A 214 -15.38 6.83 5.06
CA ILE A 214 -15.74 5.82 4.05
C ILE A 214 -17.25 5.56 4.04
N GLN A 215 -17.88 5.43 5.21
CA GLN A 215 -19.32 5.23 5.31
C GLN A 215 -20.11 6.42 4.80
N ARG A 216 -19.69 7.64 5.12
CA ARG A 216 -20.31 8.87 4.60
C ARG A 216 -20.22 8.94 3.08
N GLN A 217 -19.05 8.62 2.51
CA GLN A 217 -18.86 8.59 1.06
C GLN A 217 -19.76 7.55 0.40
N ALA A 218 -19.80 6.32 0.94
CA ALA A 218 -20.65 5.25 0.41
C ALA A 218 -22.15 5.61 0.47
N ILE A 219 -22.60 6.30 1.52
CA ILE A 219 -23.98 6.80 1.62
C ILE A 219 -24.24 7.89 0.57
N GLN A 220 -23.29 8.82 0.39
CA GLN A 220 -23.42 9.88 -0.60
C GLN A 220 -23.51 9.30 -2.02
N ASP A 221 -22.64 8.37 -2.38
CA ASP A 221 -22.66 7.69 -3.68
C ASP A 221 -23.97 6.91 -3.90
N ALA A 222 -24.52 6.31 -2.83
CA ALA A 222 -25.82 5.62 -2.86
C ALA A 222 -27.00 6.59 -3.03
N ILE A 223 -26.92 7.81 -2.49
CA ILE A 223 -27.90 8.87 -2.73
C ILE A 223 -27.81 9.37 -4.17
N ASP A 224 -26.60 9.66 -4.66
CA ASP A 224 -26.36 10.23 -5.99
C ASP A 224 -26.69 9.25 -7.12
N SER A 225 -26.45 7.96 -6.90
CA SER A 225 -26.88 6.88 -7.81
C SER A 225 -28.40 6.60 -7.75
N GLY A 226 -29.14 7.26 -6.87
CA GLY A 226 -30.58 7.09 -6.70
C GLY A 226 -30.98 5.79 -6.00
N ALA A 227 -30.02 5.04 -5.45
CA ALA A 227 -30.26 3.82 -4.67
C ALA A 227 -30.90 4.14 -3.31
N LEU A 228 -30.63 5.33 -2.75
CA LEU A 228 -31.30 5.88 -1.58
C LEU A 228 -32.12 7.11 -1.98
N ARG A 229 -33.43 6.95 -2.11
CA ARG A 229 -34.33 8.09 -2.30
C ARG A 229 -34.39 8.88 -1.00
N THR A 230 -33.86 10.10 -0.99
CA THR A 230 -34.21 11.06 0.05
C THR A 230 -35.71 11.32 -0.11
N SER A 231 -36.50 10.83 0.83
CA SER A 231 -37.94 11.08 0.87
C SER A 231 -38.17 12.54 1.27
N THR A 232 -37.91 13.46 0.34
CA THR A 232 -38.45 14.82 0.40
C THR A 232 -39.91 14.71 -0.04
N THR A 233 -40.75 14.21 0.86
CA THR A 233 -42.20 14.34 0.74
C THR A 233 -42.55 15.78 1.11
N ARG A 234 -43.23 16.42 0.17
CA ARG A 234 -43.64 17.83 0.15
C ARG A 234 -44.71 18.14 1.19
#